data_AF-A0A6G3XI76-F1
#
_entry.id   AF-A0A6G3XI76-F1
#
_cell.length_a   1.000
_cell.length_b   1.000
_cell.length_c   1.000
_cell.angle_alpha   90.00
_cell.angle_beta   90.00
_cell.angle_gamma   90.00
#
_symmetry.space_group_name_H-M   'P 1'
#
loop_
_entity.id
_entity.type
_entity.pdbx_description
1 polymer ?
#
loop_
_entity_poly.entity_id
_entity_poly.type
_entity_poly.pdbx_seq_one_letter_code
_entity_poly.pdbx_strand_id
1 'polypeptide(L)'
;MTEEESSARVRRGLSYVCEHLDALREHLAELGRTEELDRLMRAVVDGNEDPATPLDAIDRIVRADGDARGAYGASARTVPEPGPVGVGPAVEADVAFLCPLGACARVEWAEPAMPQAPRCRMGGVPLRWVKG
;
A
#
# COMPACT_ATOMS: atom_id res chain seq x y z
N MET A 1 4.22 18.99 10.91
CA MET A 1 4.33 17.60 10.44
C MET A 1 5.72 17.13 10.75
N THR A 2 5.86 16.02 11.47
CA THR A 2 7.15 15.39 11.74
C THR A 2 7.57 14.50 10.56
N GLU A 3 8.85 14.13 10.48
CA GLU A 3 9.35 13.20 9.46
C GLU A 3 8.65 11.83 9.53
N GLU A 4 8.31 11.38 10.74
CA GLU A 4 7.55 10.15 10.97
C GLU A 4 6.11 10.24 10.43
N GLU A 5 5.44 11.39 10.62
CA GLU A 5 4.10 11.62 10.10
C GLU A 5 4.09 11.68 8.57
N SER A 6 5.14 12.27 7.98
CA SER A 6 5.36 12.29 6.53
C SER A 6 5.59 10.89 5.96
N SER A 7 6.47 10.10 6.61
CA SER A 7 6.74 8.71 6.23
C SER A 7 5.48 7.84 6.33
N ALA A 8 4.72 7.96 7.42
CA ALA A 8 3.45 7.23 7.58
C ALA A 8 2.41 7.61 6.51
N ARG A 9 2.36 8.89 6.12
CA ARG A 9 1.51 9.37 5.02
C ARG A 9 1.91 8.74 3.69
N VAL A 10 3.19 8.73 3.34
CA VAL A 10 3.71 8.10 2.11
C VAL A 10 3.40 6.61 2.10
N ARG A 11 3.68 5.89 3.19
CA ARG A 11 3.39 4.45 3.30
C ARG A 11 1.90 4.13 3.09
N ARG A 12 1.00 4.98 3.58
CA ARG A 12 -0.46 4.85 3.36
C ARG A 12 -0.85 5.08 1.90
N GLY A 13 -0.31 6.13 1.27
CA GLY A 13 -0.57 6.37 -0.14
C GLY A 13 -0.05 5.24 -1.04
N LEU A 14 1.12 4.68 -0.72
CA LEU A 14 1.63 3.49 -1.41
C LEU A 14 0.75 2.25 -1.18
N SER A 15 0.04 2.14 -0.06
CA SER A 15 -0.93 1.05 0.16
C SER A 15 -2.10 1.17 -0.80
N TYR A 16 -2.64 2.38 -0.97
CA TYR A 16 -3.71 2.66 -1.91
C TYR A 16 -3.30 2.29 -3.33
N VAL A 17 -2.11 2.74 -3.76
CA VAL A 17 -1.58 2.42 -5.08
C VAL A 17 -1.40 0.92 -5.26
N CYS A 18 -0.85 0.22 -4.27
CA CYS A 18 -0.69 -1.23 -4.33
C CYS A 18 -2.03 -1.97 -4.45
N GLU A 19 -3.08 -1.48 -3.80
CA GLU A 19 -4.42 -2.06 -3.81
C GLU A 19 -5.20 -1.79 -5.10
N HIS A 20 -4.98 -0.63 -5.72
CA HIS A 20 -5.72 -0.17 -6.90
C HIS A 20 -4.86 -0.13 -8.17
N LEU A 21 -3.70 -0.81 -8.16
CA LEU A 21 -2.68 -0.62 -9.19
C LEU A 21 -3.20 -0.80 -10.62
N ASP A 22 -4.00 -1.84 -10.86
CA ASP A 22 -4.50 -2.16 -12.19
C ASP A 22 -5.52 -1.12 -12.67
N ALA A 23 -6.41 -0.67 -11.79
CA ALA A 23 -7.35 0.41 -12.08
C ALA A 23 -6.62 1.75 -12.32
N LEU A 24 -5.58 2.05 -11.53
CA LEU A 24 -4.76 3.24 -11.72
C LEU A 24 -3.99 3.19 -13.05
N ARG A 25 -3.49 2.01 -13.46
CA ARG A 25 -2.83 1.85 -14.77
C ARG A 25 -3.77 2.16 -15.92
N GLU A 26 -4.97 1.57 -15.89
CA GLU A 26 -5.99 1.78 -16.92
C GLU A 26 -6.38 3.26 -16.99
N HIS A 27 -6.72 3.85 -15.85
CA HIS A 27 -7.12 5.25 -15.77
C HIS A 27 -6.02 6.22 -16.23
N LEU A 28 -4.77 6.00 -15.79
CA LEU A 28 -3.65 6.83 -16.23
C LEU A 28 -3.32 6.64 -17.71
N ALA A 29 -3.56 5.46 -18.27
CA ALA A 29 -3.43 5.22 -19.71
C ALA A 29 -4.47 6.02 -20.51
N GLU A 30 -5.72 6.08 -20.05
CA GLU A 30 -6.77 6.90 -20.67
C GLU A 30 -6.42 8.40 -20.65
N LEU A 31 -5.76 8.86 -19.59
CA LEU A 31 -5.29 10.24 -19.45
C LEU A 31 -3.96 10.52 -20.17
N GLY A 32 -3.28 9.52 -20.70
CA GLY A 32 -1.93 9.66 -21.29
C GLY A 32 -0.84 10.00 -20.26
N ARG A 33 -1.02 9.59 -19.00
CA ARG A 33 -0.17 9.90 -17.83
C ARG A 33 0.38 8.64 -17.15
N THR A 34 0.80 7.66 -17.95
CA THR A 34 1.36 6.39 -17.42
C THR A 34 2.74 6.58 -16.80
N GLU A 35 3.49 7.60 -17.24
CA GLU A 35 4.86 7.88 -16.78
C GLU A 35 4.93 8.14 -15.26
N GLU A 36 3.90 8.77 -14.70
CA GLU A 36 3.79 9.06 -13.26
C GLU A 36 3.74 7.79 -12.42
N LEU A 37 2.99 6.78 -12.89
CA LEU A 37 2.90 5.49 -12.20
C LEU A 37 4.16 4.67 -12.40
N ASP A 38 4.75 4.68 -13.60
CA ASP A 38 6.01 3.99 -13.87
C ASP A 38 7.17 4.56 -13.05
N ARG A 39 7.20 5.88 -12.84
CA ARG A 39 8.17 6.52 -11.96
C ARG A 39 7.95 6.11 -10.50
N LEU A 40 6.69 6.11 -10.04
CA LEU A 40 6.38 5.67 -8.67
C LEU A 40 6.80 4.21 -8.44
N MET A 41 6.49 3.31 -9.38
CA MET A 41 6.85 1.90 -9.27
C MET A 41 8.37 1.70 -9.21
N ARG A 42 9.13 2.40 -10.05
CA ARG A 42 10.60 2.36 -10.01
C ARG A 42 11.15 2.89 -8.68
N ALA A 43 10.66 4.01 -8.19
CA ALA A 43 11.07 4.55 -6.88
C ALA A 43 10.85 3.52 -5.74
N VAL A 44 9.72 2.82 -5.76
CA VAL A 44 9.38 1.81 -4.75
C VAL A 44 10.17 0.52 -4.90
N VAL A 45 10.34 0.01 -6.12
CA VAL A 45 11.00 -1.28 -6.38
C VAL A 45 12.51 -1.16 -6.28
N ASP A 46 13.09 -0.10 -6.85
CA ASP A 46 14.53 0.11 -6.88
C ASP A 46 15.04 0.73 -5.57
N GLY A 47 14.18 1.43 -4.82
CA GLY A 47 14.52 2.09 -3.55
C GLY A 47 15.49 3.27 -3.67
N ASN A 48 15.76 3.73 -4.89
CA ASN A 48 16.79 4.74 -5.19
C ASN A 48 16.26 6.18 -5.22
N GLU A 49 14.93 6.37 -5.18
CA GLU A 49 14.29 7.67 -5.23
C GLU A 49 13.17 7.74 -4.17
N ASP A 50 12.94 8.93 -3.61
CA ASP A 50 11.82 9.19 -2.71
C ASP A 50 10.48 9.08 -3.48
N PRO A 51 9.59 8.14 -3.10
CA PRO A 51 8.30 7.97 -3.76
C PRO A 51 7.30 9.12 -3.48
N ALA A 52 7.58 10.04 -2.54
CA ALA A 52 6.64 11.11 -2.17
C ALA A 52 6.25 12.01 -3.36
N THR A 53 7.22 12.42 -4.18
CA THR A 53 6.97 13.32 -5.32
C THR A 53 6.06 12.69 -6.40
N PRO A 54 6.35 11.48 -6.93
CA PRO A 54 5.44 10.84 -7.88
C PRO A 54 4.09 10.46 -7.24
N LEU A 55 4.05 10.14 -5.94
CA LEU A 55 2.81 9.85 -5.23
C LEU A 55 1.91 11.08 -5.08
N ASP A 56 2.48 12.27 -4.85
CA ASP A 56 1.76 13.55 -4.86
C ASP A 56 1.18 13.90 -6.24
N ALA A 57 1.81 13.45 -7.32
CA ALA A 57 1.26 13.60 -8.67
C ALA A 57 0.02 12.71 -8.86
N ILE A 58 0.08 11.45 -8.42
CA ILE A 58 -1.03 10.51 -8.48
C ILE A 58 -2.19 10.96 -7.58
N ASP A 59 -1.92 11.40 -6.34
CA ASP A 59 -2.95 11.91 -5.43
C ASP A 59 -3.76 13.06 -6.04
N ARG A 60 -3.10 13.99 -6.74
CA ARG A 60 -3.77 15.09 -7.44
C ARG A 60 -4.69 14.62 -8.57
N ILE A 61 -4.29 13.58 -9.31
CA ILE A 61 -5.10 13.00 -10.39
C ILE A 61 -6.35 12.34 -9.79
N VAL A 62 -6.14 11.46 -8.80
CA VAL A 62 -7.21 10.74 -8.11
C VAL A 62 -8.25 11.70 -7.50
N ARG A 63 -7.79 12.80 -6.90
CA ARG A 63 -8.68 13.85 -6.37
C ARG A 63 -9.43 14.62 -7.45
N ALA A 64 -8.77 14.93 -8.57
CA ALA A 64 -9.40 15.62 -9.68
C ALA A 64 -10.52 14.79 -10.33
N ASP A 65 -10.41 13.47 -10.27
CA ASP A 65 -11.39 12.51 -10.81
C ASP A 65 -12.56 12.21 -9.86
N GLY A 66 -12.57 12.81 -8.67
CA GLY A 66 -13.72 12.79 -7.75
C GLY A 66 -13.55 11.92 -6.50
N ASP A 67 -12.42 11.23 -6.33
CA ASP A 67 -12.09 10.64 -5.03
C ASP A 67 -11.54 11.71 -4.09
N ALA A 68 -12.44 12.33 -3.33
CA ALA A 68 -12.14 13.40 -2.38
C ALA A 68 -11.12 13.01 -1.30
N ARG A 69 -10.89 11.71 -1.07
CA ARG A 69 -9.87 11.23 -0.11
C ARG A 69 -8.48 11.19 -0.74
N GLY A 70 -8.39 11.01 -2.06
CA GLY A 70 -7.13 10.86 -2.77
C GLY A 70 -6.34 9.61 -2.32
N ALA A 71 -5.14 9.45 -2.86
CA ALA A 71 -4.28 8.32 -2.51
C ALA A 71 -3.90 8.33 -1.01
N TYR A 72 -3.76 9.51 -0.40
CA TYR A 72 -3.39 9.64 1.02
C TYR A 72 -4.54 9.39 2.01
N GLY A 73 -5.79 9.49 1.58
CA GLY A 73 -6.96 9.34 2.44
C GLY A 73 -7.50 7.92 2.51
N ALA A 74 -6.86 6.98 1.82
CA ALA A 74 -7.16 5.56 1.95
C ALA A 74 -6.91 5.11 3.38
N SER A 75 -7.97 4.65 4.05
CA SER A 75 -7.84 3.88 5.28
C SER A 75 -7.22 2.53 4.92
N ALA A 76 -5.90 2.50 4.73
CA ALA A 76 -5.16 1.28 4.94
C ALA A 76 -5.63 0.74 6.29
N ARG A 77 -6.04 -0.52 6.35
CA ARG A 77 -6.27 -1.22 7.63
C ARG A 77 -4.90 -1.32 8.33
N THR A 78 -4.42 -0.19 8.84
CA THR A 78 -3.21 -0.11 9.63
C THR A 78 -3.52 -0.87 10.91
N VAL A 79 -2.83 -1.99 11.09
CA VAL A 79 -2.81 -2.70 12.36
C VAL A 79 -2.41 -1.66 13.42
N PRO A 80 -3.21 -1.42 14.48
CA PRO A 80 -2.71 -0.68 15.62
C PRO A 80 -1.48 -1.44 16.13
N GLU A 81 -0.35 -0.76 16.32
CA GLU A 81 0.82 -1.36 16.96
C GLU A 81 0.37 -2.12 18.21
N PRO A 82 0.79 -3.38 18.42
CA PRO A 82 0.26 -4.18 19.52
C PRO A 82 0.64 -3.53 20.84
N GLY A 83 -0.30 -2.81 21.45
CA GLY A 83 -0.26 -2.45 22.85
C GLY A 83 -0.41 -3.73 23.70
N PRO A 84 0.20 -3.79 24.90
CA PRO A 84 0.17 -4.99 25.71
C PRO A 84 -1.24 -5.20 26.29
N VAL A 85 -2.04 -6.12 25.71
CA VAL A 85 -3.36 -6.47 26.24
C VAL A 85 -3.62 -7.98 26.13
N GLY A 86 -3.77 -8.61 27.29
CA GLY A 86 -4.80 -9.61 27.63
C GLY A 86 -5.04 -10.79 26.68
N VAL A 87 -4.62 -11.97 27.14
CA VAL A 87 -4.83 -13.29 26.51
C VAL A 87 -6.34 -13.58 26.31
N GLY A 88 -6.80 -13.52 25.06
CA GLY A 88 -8.04 -14.13 24.57
C GLY A 88 -7.72 -15.23 23.55
N PRO A 89 -8.62 -16.22 23.31
CA PRO A 89 -8.27 -17.40 22.53
C PRO A 89 -8.14 -17.06 21.04
N ALA A 90 -6.94 -17.30 20.50
CA ALA A 90 -6.59 -17.12 19.10
C ALA A 90 -7.39 -18.09 18.21
N VAL A 91 -8.19 -17.54 17.31
CA VAL A 91 -8.91 -18.29 16.27
C VAL A 91 -8.24 -17.95 14.94
N GLU A 92 -7.46 -18.89 14.40
CA GLU A 92 -6.91 -19.02 13.03
C GLU A 92 -7.02 -17.82 12.07
N ALA A 93 -6.53 -16.66 12.50
CA ALA A 93 -6.22 -15.48 11.71
C ALA A 93 -4.90 -14.86 12.18
N ASP A 94 -3.96 -15.69 12.65
CA ASP A 94 -2.68 -15.25 13.22
C ASP A 94 -1.63 -14.94 12.14
N VAL A 95 -1.99 -14.83 10.86
CA VAL A 95 -1.03 -14.54 9.79
C VAL A 95 -1.45 -13.30 9.03
N ALA A 96 -0.60 -12.28 9.07
CA ALA A 96 -0.72 -11.07 8.27
C ALA A 96 0.26 -11.13 7.09
N PHE A 97 -0.23 -10.75 5.92
CA PHE A 97 0.56 -10.53 4.71
C PHE A 97 0.90 -9.05 4.57
N LEU A 98 2.20 -8.75 4.63
CA LEU A 98 2.75 -7.40 4.57
C LEU A 98 3.52 -7.16 3.27
N CYS A 99 3.72 -5.89 2.95
CA CYS A 99 4.59 -5.47 1.86
C CYS A 99 5.98 -6.12 1.97
N PRO A 100 6.46 -6.85 0.95
CA PRO A 100 7.75 -7.53 0.99
C PRO A 100 8.92 -6.55 0.97
N LEU A 101 8.72 -5.37 0.37
CA LEU A 101 9.69 -4.28 0.33
C LEU A 101 9.62 -3.39 1.58
N GLY A 102 8.63 -3.61 2.47
CA GLY A 102 8.38 -2.73 3.61
C GLY A 102 7.99 -1.29 3.23
N ALA A 103 7.76 -0.99 1.95
CA ALA A 103 7.55 0.36 1.43
C ALA A 103 6.13 0.89 1.68
N CYS A 104 5.11 0.03 1.62
CA CYS A 104 3.72 0.42 1.91
C CYS A 104 3.19 -0.16 3.21
N ALA A 105 2.10 0.41 3.72
CA ALA A 105 1.41 -0.01 4.93
C ALA A 105 0.23 -0.98 4.66
N ARG A 106 0.19 -1.65 3.49
CA ARG A 106 -0.88 -2.61 3.17
C ARG A 106 -0.75 -3.81 4.08
N VAL A 107 -1.86 -4.18 4.70
CA VAL A 107 -2.01 -5.40 5.49
C VAL A 107 -3.19 -6.17 4.94
N GLU A 108 -2.97 -7.46 4.70
CA GLU A 108 -4.01 -8.41 4.30
C GLU A 108 -3.93 -9.62 5.23
N TRP A 109 -5.04 -9.97 5.86
CA TRP A 109 -5.08 -11.08 6.80
C TRP A 109 -5.33 -12.38 6.05
N ALA A 110 -4.62 -13.44 6.45
CA ALA A 110 -4.82 -14.75 5.87
C ALA A 110 -6.24 -15.24 6.19
N GLU A 111 -6.94 -15.68 5.16
CA GLU A 111 -8.22 -16.38 5.28
C GLU A 111 -7.98 -17.89 5.09
N PRO A 112 -8.77 -18.77 5.73
CA PRO A 112 -8.61 -20.23 5.61
C PRO A 112 -8.66 -20.75 4.16
N ALA A 113 -9.37 -20.02 3.29
CA ALA A 113 -9.51 -20.35 1.88
C ALA A 113 -8.32 -19.91 1.01
N MET A 114 -7.33 -19.19 1.54
CA MET A 114 -6.17 -18.72 0.78
C MET A 114 -5.12 -19.85 0.66
N PRO A 115 -4.92 -20.45 -0.53
CA PRO A 115 -3.94 -21.51 -0.70
C PRO A 115 -2.49 -20.98 -0.74
N GLN A 116 -2.31 -19.67 -0.95
CA GLN A 116 -1.02 -19.02 -1.13
C GLN A 116 -1.11 -17.54 -0.76
N ALA A 117 0.03 -16.95 -0.41
CA ALA A 117 0.09 -15.52 -0.16
C ALA A 117 -0.28 -14.72 -1.42
N PRO A 118 -1.06 -13.63 -1.26
CA PRO A 118 -1.23 -12.64 -2.30
C PRO A 118 0.12 -12.07 -2.74
N ARG A 119 0.15 -11.47 -3.93
CA ARG A 119 1.37 -10.84 -4.48
C ARG A 119 1.31 -9.34 -4.29
N CYS A 120 2.47 -8.73 -4.02
CA CYS A 120 2.63 -7.29 -4.11
C CYS A 120 2.36 -6.86 -5.56
N ARG A 121 1.38 -5.98 -5.81
CA ARG A 121 1.09 -5.56 -7.19
C ARG A 121 2.18 -4.67 -7.79
N MET A 122 2.92 -3.93 -6.95
CA MET A 122 4.05 -3.09 -7.39
C MET A 122 5.30 -3.92 -7.72
N GLY A 123 5.66 -4.88 -6.85
CA GLY A 123 6.91 -5.65 -6.98
C GLY A 123 6.75 -7.05 -7.59
N GLY A 124 5.52 -7.53 -7.80
CA GLY A 124 5.23 -8.84 -8.40
C GLY A 124 5.62 -10.07 -7.55
N VAL A 125 6.20 -9.89 -6.36
CA VAL A 125 6.63 -10.96 -5.46
C VAL A 125 5.58 -11.25 -4.38
N PRO A 126 5.52 -12.47 -3.82
CA PRO A 126 4.61 -12.80 -2.71
C PRO A 126 4.76 -11.84 -1.54
N LEU A 127 3.65 -11.50 -0.88
CA LEU A 127 3.66 -10.73 0.35
C LEU A 127 4.41 -11.49 1.46
N ARG A 128 5.04 -10.75 2.38
CA ARG A 128 5.77 -11.31 3.52
C ARG A 128 4.78 -11.74 4.60
N TRP A 129 4.97 -12.95 5.12
CA TRP A 129 4.12 -13.55 6.13
C TRP A 129 4.65 -13.13 7.50
N VAL A 130 3.78 -12.60 8.34
CA VAL A 130 4.11 -12.27 9.73
C VAL A 130 3.08 -12.94 10.61
N LYS A 131 3.57 -13.75 11.57
CA LYS A 131 2.71 -14.33 12.58
C LYS A 131 2.38 -13.26 13.64
N GLY A 132 1.10 -13.08 13.93
CA GLY A 132 0.59 -12.19 14.98
C GLY A 132 0.94 -12.66 16.39
#